data_AF-A0A7W8FPG9-F1
#
_entry.id   AF-A0A7W8FPG9-F1
#
_cell.length_a   1.000
_cell.length_b   1.000
_cell.length_c   1.000
_cell.angle_alpha   90.00
_cell.angle_beta   90.00
_cell.angle_gamma   90.00
#
_symmetry.space_group_name_H-M   'P 1'
#
loop_
_entity.id
_entity.type
_entity.pdbx_description
1 polymer ?
#
loop_
_entity_poly.entity_id
_entity_poly.type
_entity_poly.pdbx_seq_one_letter_code
_entity_poly.pdbx_strand_id
1 'polypeptide(L)'
;MDLVVGLSVTSTSVRWVLVEGATGEGVPIDRGEFLVGGLDADFLLDVLLDRAVVAENRVHAVGVTWSSEAAVSAGAVLDALADRGVRNVVVVPDTDAAGALAFGIAEITEYDDFAVCVVEPDVALLARVHAGDVKVERIDRPLDGDDELEPTSGVIALLDSTDRPPNAVFVVGSDDVEGIVSSFEAISDAQVFSAAEADLALARGTALAAAREVNEAEVPIAWVAPVVTSRVGVLSGVLCAAVLTFIVSLSVAVGFRPAPDSAMEEPQNVNAAAPAAPSTPRPAASLRQAAAAVAQTIVVAKPAAPQPEAAPVYQPPAAPPPVYQAPAPVYVPPVQAYVPPPAYVPAPPPQPRLRDRILDHIPIIGRFH
;
A
#
# COMPACT_ATOMS: atom_id res chain seq x y z
N MET A 1 4.11 25.77 6.81
CA MET A 1 3.01 25.27 7.69
C MET A 1 3.34 23.87 8.19
N ASP A 2 2.52 23.32 9.09
CA ASP A 2 2.62 21.90 9.47
C ASP A 2 1.89 21.03 8.45
N LEU A 3 2.39 19.81 8.24
CA LEU A 3 1.81 18.82 7.34
C LEU A 3 1.67 17.47 8.03
N VAL A 4 0.63 16.73 7.69
CA VAL A 4 0.42 15.35 8.14
C VAL A 4 0.35 14.44 6.92
N VAL A 5 1.11 13.35 6.95
CA VAL A 5 1.08 12.30 5.92
C VAL A 5 0.31 11.11 6.47
N GLY A 6 -0.59 10.55 5.68
CA GLY A 6 -1.15 9.22 5.93
C GLY A 6 -0.83 8.28 4.77
N LEU A 7 -0.32 7.09 5.09
CA LEU A 7 0.04 6.04 4.14
C LEU A 7 -0.78 4.79 4.43
N SER A 8 -1.42 4.25 3.40
CA SER A 8 -2.10 2.94 3.43
C SER A 8 -1.42 2.00 2.45
N VAL A 9 -0.92 0.87 2.94
CA VAL A 9 -0.22 -0.14 2.12
C VAL A 9 -1.08 -1.41 2.08
N THR A 10 -1.55 -1.78 0.89
CA THR A 10 -2.34 -3.00 0.64
C THR A 10 -1.53 -3.98 -0.21
N SER A 11 -2.08 -5.17 -0.49
CA SER A 11 -1.44 -6.13 -1.40
C SER A 11 -1.23 -5.60 -2.83
N THR A 12 -2.02 -4.62 -3.27
CA THR A 12 -1.99 -4.11 -4.65
C THR A 12 -1.34 -2.73 -4.78
N SER A 13 -1.46 -1.86 -3.77
CA SER A 13 -0.91 -0.50 -3.85
C SER A 13 -0.60 0.17 -2.51
N VAL A 14 0.21 1.23 -2.60
CA VAL A 14 0.46 2.21 -1.55
C VAL A 14 -0.30 3.47 -1.92
N ARG A 15 -1.22 3.90 -1.08
CA ARG A 15 -1.94 5.16 -1.23
C ARG A 15 -1.51 6.14 -0.17
N TRP A 16 -1.50 7.42 -0.54
CA TRP A 16 -1.15 8.48 0.39
C TRP A 16 -2.05 9.69 0.30
N VAL A 17 -2.10 10.41 1.41
CA VAL A 17 -2.63 11.76 1.47
C VAL A 17 -1.68 12.64 2.29
N LEU A 18 -1.41 13.83 1.76
CA LEU A 18 -0.67 14.89 2.44
C LEU A 18 -1.65 16.01 2.78
N VAL A 19 -1.76 16.32 4.07
CA VAL A 19 -2.79 17.20 4.61
C VAL A 19 -2.15 18.41 5.26
N GLU A 20 -2.72 19.59 5.01
CA GLU A 20 -2.31 20.82 5.71
C GLU A 20 -2.74 20.80 7.18
N GLY A 21 -1.85 21.28 8.07
CA GLY A 21 -2.10 21.42 9.50
C GLY A 21 -1.44 20.33 10.34
N ALA A 22 -1.71 20.38 11.65
CA ALA A 22 -1.13 19.46 12.63
C ALA A 22 -2.11 18.37 13.12
N THR A 23 -3.38 18.43 12.70
CA THR A 23 -4.45 17.52 13.14
C THR A 23 -4.80 16.44 12.13
N GLY A 24 -4.36 16.57 10.88
CA GLY A 24 -4.79 15.69 9.77
C GLY A 24 -6.20 16.00 9.25
N GLU A 25 -6.89 16.99 9.81
CA GLU A 25 -8.25 17.38 9.41
C GLU A 25 -8.29 18.42 8.28
N GLY A 26 -7.15 19.06 7.97
CA GLY A 26 -7.09 20.12 6.98
C GLY A 26 -7.31 19.65 5.55
N VAL A 27 -7.09 20.56 4.61
CA VAL A 27 -7.27 20.31 3.18
C VAL A 27 -6.15 19.38 2.66
N PRO A 28 -6.47 18.32 1.90
CA PRO A 28 -5.47 17.56 1.16
C PRO A 28 -4.74 18.47 0.16
N ILE A 29 -3.42 18.59 0.29
CA ILE A 29 -2.58 19.36 -0.63
C ILE A 29 -1.92 18.48 -1.70
N ASP A 30 -1.71 17.21 -1.39
CA ASP A 30 -1.21 16.19 -2.31
C ASP A 30 -1.79 14.81 -1.95
N ARG A 31 -1.87 13.93 -2.94
CA ARG A 31 -2.44 12.59 -2.83
C ARG A 31 -2.03 11.74 -4.02
N GLY A 32 -2.05 10.42 -3.83
CA GLY A 32 -1.85 9.52 -4.95
C GLY A 32 -1.79 8.06 -4.58
N GLU A 33 -1.40 7.28 -5.57
CA GLU A 33 -1.30 5.83 -5.52
C GLU A 33 -0.02 5.37 -6.22
N PHE A 34 0.60 4.32 -5.67
CA PHE A 34 1.71 3.60 -6.26
C PHE A 34 1.48 2.09 -6.18
N LEU A 35 1.58 1.36 -7.29
CA LEU A 35 1.33 -0.09 -7.29
C LEU A 35 2.46 -0.87 -6.60
N VAL A 36 2.09 -1.80 -5.71
CA VAL A 36 3.05 -2.56 -4.88
C VAL A 36 3.92 -3.52 -5.71
N GLY A 37 3.42 -4.02 -6.85
CA GLY A 37 4.16 -4.89 -7.77
C GLY A 37 5.44 -4.29 -8.38
N GLY A 38 5.74 -3.01 -8.11
CA GLY A 38 6.98 -2.34 -8.46
C GLY A 38 7.48 -1.37 -7.38
N LEU A 39 7.13 -1.60 -6.10
CA LEU A 39 7.44 -0.68 -5.00
C LEU A 39 8.95 -0.46 -4.85
N ASP A 40 9.37 0.75 -5.19
CA ASP A 40 10.62 1.34 -4.76
C ASP A 40 10.29 2.35 -3.65
N ALA A 41 10.49 1.94 -2.40
CA ALA A 41 10.17 2.75 -1.23
C ALA A 41 10.97 4.06 -1.20
N ASP A 42 12.19 4.06 -1.75
CA ASP A 42 13.00 5.26 -1.84
C ASP A 42 12.42 6.24 -2.85
N PHE A 43 12.08 5.75 -4.04
CA PHE A 43 11.43 6.58 -5.05
C PHE A 43 10.08 7.13 -4.56
N LEU A 44 9.26 6.30 -3.90
CA LEU A 44 7.99 6.74 -3.32
C LEU A 44 8.18 7.90 -2.34
N LEU A 45 9.17 7.79 -1.45
CA LEU A 45 9.46 8.84 -0.47
C LEU A 45 10.12 10.06 -1.11
N ASP A 46 10.87 9.93 -2.19
CA ASP A 46 11.39 11.08 -2.94
C ASP A 46 10.28 11.87 -3.61
N VAL A 47 9.22 11.19 -4.10
CA VAL A 47 8.02 11.82 -4.64
C VAL A 47 7.19 12.47 -3.53
N LEU A 48 6.90 11.72 -2.46
CA LEU A 48 6.01 12.15 -1.38
C LEU A 48 6.63 13.23 -0.49
N LEU A 49 7.91 13.09 -0.17
CA LEU A 49 8.67 14.03 0.65
C LEU A 49 9.54 14.94 -0.22
N ASP A 50 9.12 15.23 -1.47
CA ASP A 50 9.85 16.12 -2.35
C ASP A 50 10.21 17.39 -1.57
N ARG A 51 11.51 17.68 -1.57
CA ARG A 51 12.09 18.79 -0.83
C ARG A 51 11.49 20.12 -1.22
N ALA A 52 10.95 20.29 -2.43
CA ALA A 52 10.26 21.53 -2.77
C ALA A 52 9.01 21.78 -1.90
N VAL A 53 8.25 20.72 -1.58
CA VAL A 53 7.02 20.80 -0.77
C VAL A 53 7.33 20.75 0.72
N VAL A 54 8.29 19.92 1.12
CA VAL A 54 8.66 19.72 2.53
C VAL A 54 9.70 20.72 3.04
N ALA A 55 10.56 21.34 2.22
CA ALA A 55 11.54 22.30 2.74
C ALA A 55 10.88 23.59 3.28
N GLU A 56 9.70 23.94 2.77
CA GLU A 56 8.93 25.09 3.24
C GLU A 56 7.97 24.73 4.39
N ASN A 57 7.75 23.44 4.65
CA ASN A 57 6.71 22.93 5.54
C ASN A 57 7.18 21.82 6.47
N ARG A 58 6.84 21.91 7.75
CA ARG A 58 7.25 20.90 8.74
C ARG A 58 6.31 19.70 8.66
N VAL A 59 6.83 18.52 8.29
CA VAL A 59 6.09 17.27 8.49
C VAL A 59 5.95 17.04 10.00
N HIS A 60 4.71 17.17 10.48
CA HIS A 60 4.35 17.07 11.89
C HIS A 60 4.15 15.62 12.31
N ALA A 61 3.46 14.82 11.49
CA ALA A 61 3.21 13.40 11.73
C ALA A 61 3.19 12.63 10.40
N VAL A 62 3.65 11.38 10.43
CA VAL A 62 3.55 10.42 9.33
C VAL A 62 2.89 9.15 9.87
N GLY A 63 1.66 8.88 9.48
CA GLY A 63 0.99 7.63 9.78
C GLY A 63 1.23 6.60 8.70
N VAL A 64 1.48 5.35 9.09
CA VAL A 64 1.57 4.21 8.18
C VAL A 64 0.66 3.10 8.69
N THR A 65 -0.29 2.69 7.87
CA THR A 65 -1.11 1.50 8.08
C THR A 65 -0.90 0.50 6.95
N TRP A 66 -1.14 -0.78 7.22
CA TRP A 66 -1.05 -1.82 6.22
C TRP A 66 -1.99 -3.00 6.48
N SER A 67 -2.40 -3.65 5.39
CA SER A 67 -3.07 -4.94 5.44
C SER A 67 -2.08 -6.06 5.77
N SER A 68 -2.57 -7.21 6.24
CA SER A 68 -1.71 -8.33 6.67
C SER A 68 -0.75 -8.80 5.56
N GLU A 69 -1.22 -8.82 4.32
CA GLU A 69 -0.46 -9.28 3.15
C GLU A 69 0.61 -8.27 2.70
N ALA A 70 0.44 -6.99 3.07
CA ALA A 70 1.34 -5.91 2.71
C ALA A 70 2.49 -5.69 3.70
N ALA A 71 2.62 -6.53 4.73
CA ALA A 71 3.57 -6.32 5.84
C ALA A 71 5.04 -6.18 5.37
N VAL A 72 5.45 -6.92 4.34
CA VAL A 72 6.82 -6.82 3.78
C VAL A 72 7.04 -5.46 3.10
N SER A 73 6.09 -5.03 2.28
CA SER A 73 6.11 -3.75 1.59
C SER A 73 6.07 -2.57 2.58
N ALA A 74 5.22 -2.67 3.60
CA ALA A 74 5.14 -1.68 4.66
C ALA A 74 6.46 -1.58 5.46
N GLY A 75 7.11 -2.71 5.74
CA GLY A 75 8.44 -2.74 6.34
C GLY A 75 9.47 -1.96 5.54
N ALA A 76 9.49 -2.14 4.21
CA ALA A 76 10.39 -1.38 3.33
C ALA A 76 10.12 0.14 3.37
N VAL A 77 8.86 0.56 3.42
CA VAL A 77 8.48 1.98 3.56
C VAL A 77 8.95 2.54 4.92
N LEU A 78 8.74 1.79 6.00
CA LEU A 78 9.16 2.19 7.35
C LEU A 78 10.68 2.28 7.49
N ASP A 79 11.42 1.33 6.92
CA ASP A 79 12.88 1.36 6.89
C ASP A 79 13.40 2.56 6.07
N ALA A 80 12.80 2.83 4.91
CA ALA A 80 13.17 3.97 4.07
C ALA A 80 12.83 5.33 4.72
N LEU A 81 11.78 5.41 5.55
CA LEU A 81 11.48 6.58 6.39
C LEU A 81 12.53 6.75 7.49
N ALA A 82 12.94 5.66 8.14
CA ALA A 82 13.95 5.67 9.18
C ALA A 82 15.34 6.06 8.65
N ASP A 83 15.74 5.53 7.50
CA ASP A 83 17.01 5.85 6.83
C ASP A 83 17.10 7.33 6.43
N ARG A 84 15.95 7.94 6.10
CA ARG A 84 15.82 9.39 5.86
C ARG A 84 15.77 10.23 7.14
N GLY A 85 15.69 9.61 8.31
CA GLY A 85 15.58 10.28 9.61
C GLY A 85 14.25 11.02 9.80
N VAL A 86 13.18 10.54 9.16
CA VAL A 86 11.84 11.10 9.34
C VAL A 86 11.40 10.86 10.79
N ARG A 87 10.91 11.91 11.44
CA ARG A 87 10.45 11.86 12.84
C ARG A 87 8.94 11.76 12.89
N ASN A 88 8.41 11.38 14.04
CA ASN A 88 6.97 11.28 14.29
C ASN A 88 6.28 10.33 13.31
N VAL A 89 6.96 9.21 13.02
CA VAL A 89 6.40 8.10 12.24
C VAL A 89 5.63 7.21 13.19
N VAL A 90 4.33 7.06 12.92
CA VAL A 90 3.38 6.29 13.72
C VAL A 90 2.90 5.11 12.90
N VAL A 91 3.06 3.91 13.44
CA VAL A 91 2.41 2.71 12.91
C VAL A 91 0.99 2.69 13.43
N VAL A 92 0.02 2.86 12.55
CA VAL A 92 -1.39 2.96 12.89
C VAL A 92 -2.07 1.62 12.54
N PRO A 93 -2.65 0.90 13.52
CA PRO A 93 -3.52 -0.23 13.23
C PRO A 93 -4.64 0.19 12.28
N ASP A 94 -4.94 -0.65 11.29
CA ASP A 94 -5.97 -0.34 10.29
C ASP A 94 -7.35 -0.09 10.91
N THR A 95 -7.68 -0.80 11.98
CA THR A 95 -8.87 -0.55 12.81
C THR A 95 -8.88 0.84 13.45
N ASP A 96 -7.75 1.34 13.94
CA ASP A 96 -7.63 2.69 14.50
C ASP A 96 -7.72 3.76 13.40
N ALA A 97 -7.15 3.48 12.21
CA ALA A 97 -7.27 4.35 11.05
C ALA A 97 -8.74 4.47 10.59
N ALA A 98 -9.44 3.35 10.45
CA ALA A 98 -10.88 3.34 10.12
C ALA A 98 -11.72 4.02 11.21
N GLY A 99 -11.38 3.83 12.49
CA GLY A 99 -12.03 4.50 13.60
C GLY A 99 -11.84 6.02 13.57
N ALA A 100 -10.62 6.49 13.32
CA ALA A 100 -10.32 7.92 13.20
C ALA A 100 -11.01 8.55 12.00
N LEU A 101 -11.09 7.85 10.86
CA LEU A 101 -11.88 8.27 9.71
C LEU A 101 -13.36 8.42 10.07
N ALA A 102 -13.95 7.41 10.73
CA ALA A 102 -15.35 7.43 11.12
C ALA A 102 -15.66 8.56 12.12
N PHE A 103 -14.74 8.81 13.06
CA PHE A 103 -14.84 9.96 13.97
C PHE A 103 -14.80 11.30 13.20
N GLY A 104 -13.89 11.45 12.23
CA GLY A 104 -13.85 12.65 11.38
C GLY A 104 -15.12 12.85 10.54
N ILE A 105 -15.77 11.77 10.09
CA ILE A 105 -17.08 11.84 9.40
C ILE A 105 -18.18 12.25 10.39
N ALA A 106 -18.14 11.74 11.62
CA ALA A 106 -19.12 12.07 12.66
C ALA A 106 -19.18 13.58 12.95
N GLU A 107 -18.05 14.27 12.87
CA GLU A 107 -17.95 15.73 13.11
C GLU A 107 -18.60 16.59 12.00
N ILE A 108 -18.80 16.04 10.80
CA ILE A 108 -19.32 16.81 9.65
C ILE A 108 -20.70 16.34 9.18
N THR A 109 -21.12 15.16 9.61
CA THR A 109 -22.40 14.55 9.25
C THR A 109 -23.49 14.92 10.25
N GLU A 110 -24.76 14.83 9.83
CA GLU A 110 -25.92 15.01 10.71
C GLU A 110 -26.43 13.70 11.33
N TYR A 111 -25.79 12.58 11.00
CA TYR A 111 -26.16 11.25 11.49
C TYR A 111 -25.45 10.91 12.81
N ASP A 112 -26.24 10.61 13.85
CA ASP A 112 -25.72 10.12 15.15
C ASP A 112 -25.50 8.59 15.16
N ASP A 113 -26.18 7.88 14.26
CA ASP A 113 -26.22 6.41 14.12
C ASP A 113 -25.90 6.03 12.66
N PHE A 114 -24.63 5.75 12.36
CA PHE A 114 -24.18 5.41 11.01
C PHE A 114 -23.03 4.40 11.00
N ALA A 115 -22.74 3.83 9.84
CA ALA A 115 -21.58 2.97 9.63
C ALA A 115 -20.68 3.50 8.51
N VAL A 116 -19.38 3.27 8.64
CA VAL A 116 -18.37 3.51 7.61
C VAL A 116 -17.74 2.18 7.26
N CYS A 117 -17.91 1.74 6.02
CA CYS A 117 -17.29 0.55 5.47
C CYS A 117 -16.11 0.97 4.60
N VAL A 118 -14.90 0.70 5.06
CA VAL A 118 -13.66 0.92 4.30
C VAL A 118 -13.27 -0.40 3.65
N VAL A 119 -13.24 -0.43 2.33
CA VAL A 119 -13.06 -1.65 1.53
C VAL A 119 -11.75 -1.56 0.77
N GLU A 120 -10.76 -2.34 1.21
CA GLU A 120 -9.48 -2.48 0.55
C GLU A 120 -9.39 -3.87 -0.12
N PRO A 121 -8.39 -4.13 -0.98
CA PRO A 121 -8.30 -5.37 -1.75
C PRO A 121 -8.25 -6.64 -0.90
N ASP A 122 -7.60 -6.58 0.26
CA ASP A 122 -7.31 -7.72 1.14
C ASP A 122 -7.91 -7.56 2.54
N VAL A 123 -8.62 -6.47 2.81
CA VAL A 123 -9.30 -6.23 4.10
C VAL A 123 -10.52 -5.33 3.91
N ALA A 124 -11.58 -5.60 4.66
CA ALA A 124 -12.69 -4.67 4.86
C ALA A 124 -12.81 -4.31 6.35
N LEU A 125 -13.08 -3.04 6.64
CA LEU A 125 -13.20 -2.49 7.98
C LEU A 125 -14.57 -1.84 8.12
N LEU A 126 -15.36 -2.31 9.09
CA LEU A 126 -16.65 -1.74 9.41
C LEU A 126 -16.57 -0.96 10.72
N ALA A 127 -16.55 0.36 10.63
CA ALA A 127 -16.63 1.26 11.77
C ALA A 127 -18.09 1.70 11.99
N ARG A 128 -18.72 1.24 13.08
CA ARG A 128 -20.06 1.69 13.48
C ARG A 128 -19.94 2.81 14.49
N VAL A 129 -20.68 3.89 14.25
CA VAL A 129 -20.76 5.06 15.12
C VAL A 129 -22.14 5.08 15.76
N HIS A 130 -22.17 5.16 17.09
CA HIS A 130 -23.39 5.27 17.88
C HIS A 130 -23.15 6.25 19.03
N ALA A 131 -23.88 7.37 19.04
CA ALA A 131 -23.84 8.34 20.15
C ALA A 131 -22.41 8.80 20.54
N GLY A 132 -21.52 8.92 19.55
CA GLY A 132 -20.12 9.32 19.74
C GLY A 132 -19.15 8.17 20.04
N ASP A 133 -19.63 6.95 20.28
CA ASP A 133 -18.80 5.76 20.38
C ASP A 133 -18.56 5.14 19.00
N VAL A 134 -17.31 4.74 18.72
CA VAL A 134 -16.92 4.07 17.48
C VAL A 134 -16.47 2.65 17.79
N LYS A 135 -17.12 1.67 17.16
CA LYS A 135 -16.72 0.25 17.21
C LYS A 135 -16.31 -0.21 15.83
N VAL A 136 -15.07 -0.68 15.70
CA VAL A 136 -14.51 -1.16 14.44
C VAL A 136 -14.40 -2.67 14.45
N GLU A 137 -14.88 -3.30 13.38
CA GLU A 137 -14.77 -4.73 13.12
C GLU A 137 -14.01 -4.95 11.81
N ARG A 138 -13.04 -5.86 11.84
CA ARG A 138 -12.19 -6.19 10.71
C ARG A 138 -12.63 -7.50 10.08
N ILE A 139 -12.68 -7.53 8.75
CA ILE A 139 -13.01 -8.69 7.92
C ILE A 139 -11.85 -8.86 6.93
N ASP A 140 -11.07 -9.94 7.07
CA ASP A 140 -10.03 -10.25 6.09
C ASP A 140 -10.67 -10.70 4.77
N ARG A 141 -10.13 -10.23 3.64
CA ARG A 141 -10.64 -10.59 2.30
C ARG A 141 -9.67 -11.56 1.62
N PRO A 142 -10.15 -12.70 1.09
CA PRO A 142 -9.28 -13.64 0.39
C PRO A 142 -8.72 -13.02 -0.90
N LEU A 143 -7.43 -13.23 -1.15
CA LEU A 143 -6.69 -12.65 -2.28
C LEU A 143 -7.11 -13.21 -3.65
N ASP A 144 -7.76 -14.37 -3.68
CA ASP A 144 -7.97 -15.14 -4.90
C ASP A 144 -9.09 -14.57 -5.79
N GLY A 145 -9.86 -13.56 -5.35
CA GLY A 145 -10.88 -12.87 -6.13
C GLY A 145 -12.06 -13.73 -6.63
N ASP A 146 -11.96 -15.05 -6.56
CA ASP A 146 -12.94 -16.03 -7.04
C ASP A 146 -14.21 -16.07 -6.17
N ASP A 147 -14.19 -15.43 -4.99
CA ASP A 147 -15.34 -15.30 -4.09
C ASP A 147 -15.61 -13.83 -3.73
N GLU A 148 -15.63 -12.95 -4.74
CA GLU A 148 -15.96 -11.52 -4.61
C GLU A 148 -17.30 -11.26 -3.87
N LEU A 149 -18.20 -12.26 -3.88
CA LEU A 149 -19.48 -12.24 -3.16
C LEU A 149 -19.37 -12.50 -1.65
N GLU A 150 -18.34 -13.22 -1.19
CA GLU A 150 -18.14 -13.55 0.22
C GLU A 150 -17.85 -12.33 1.11
N PRO A 151 -16.93 -11.39 0.76
CA PRO A 151 -16.65 -10.24 1.59
C PRO A 151 -17.80 -9.24 1.62
N THR A 152 -18.52 -9.06 0.50
CA THR A 152 -19.72 -8.21 0.43
C THR A 152 -20.84 -8.79 1.31
N SER A 153 -21.02 -10.11 1.29
CA SER A 153 -21.94 -10.81 2.22
C SER A 153 -21.51 -10.69 3.68
N GLY A 154 -20.20 -10.72 3.96
CA GLY A 154 -19.65 -10.53 5.30
C GLY A 154 -19.93 -9.13 5.87
N VAL A 155 -19.69 -8.09 5.08
CA VAL A 155 -19.99 -6.68 5.44
C VAL A 155 -21.49 -6.51 5.71
N ILE A 156 -22.33 -7.01 4.80
CA ILE A 156 -23.79 -6.96 4.93
C ILE A 156 -24.25 -7.70 6.19
N ALA A 157 -23.79 -8.93 6.41
CA ALA A 157 -24.17 -9.73 7.57
C ALA A 157 -23.78 -9.04 8.88
N LEU A 158 -22.63 -8.36 8.91
CA LEU A 158 -22.16 -7.64 10.09
C LEU A 158 -23.01 -6.40 10.39
N LEU A 159 -23.51 -5.72 9.37
CA LEU A 159 -24.47 -4.63 9.49
C LEU A 159 -25.84 -5.13 9.97
N ASP A 160 -26.33 -6.23 9.40
CA ASP A 160 -27.63 -6.83 9.70
C ASP A 160 -27.68 -7.58 11.04
N SER A 161 -26.53 -8.03 11.56
CA SER A 161 -26.44 -8.79 12.82
C SER A 161 -26.71 -7.97 14.09
N THR A 162 -27.07 -6.69 13.95
CA THR A 162 -27.24 -5.75 15.05
C THR A 162 -28.70 -5.55 15.42
N ASP A 163 -28.99 -5.41 16.72
CA ASP A 163 -30.34 -5.10 17.21
C ASP A 163 -30.84 -3.72 16.75
N ARG A 164 -29.94 -2.87 16.23
CA ARG A 164 -30.23 -1.55 15.68
C ARG A 164 -29.41 -1.31 14.40
N PRO A 165 -30.01 -1.44 13.21
CA PRO A 165 -29.32 -1.12 11.97
C PRO A 165 -29.01 0.39 11.90
N PRO A 166 -27.92 0.80 11.22
CA PRO A 166 -27.58 2.20 11.05
C PRO A 166 -28.57 2.90 10.11
N ASN A 167 -28.74 4.22 10.27
CA ASN A 167 -29.63 5.00 9.38
C ASN A 167 -28.92 5.47 8.11
N ALA A 168 -27.58 5.50 8.13
CA ALA A 168 -26.72 5.85 7.01
C ALA A 168 -25.49 4.93 6.97
N VAL A 169 -25.01 4.64 5.76
CA VAL A 169 -23.81 3.84 5.52
C VAL A 169 -22.92 4.55 4.51
N PHE A 170 -21.68 4.82 4.88
CA PHE A 170 -20.65 5.37 4.01
C PHE A 170 -19.77 4.22 3.52
N VAL A 171 -19.78 3.94 2.23
CA VAL A 171 -18.93 2.92 1.59
C VAL A 171 -17.79 3.64 0.89
N VAL A 172 -16.58 3.38 1.37
CA VAL A 172 -15.34 3.98 0.89
C VAL A 172 -14.27 2.90 0.78
N GLY A 173 -13.07 3.26 0.35
CA GLY A 173 -11.97 2.35 0.07
C GLY A 173 -11.71 2.21 -1.42
N SER A 174 -10.74 1.38 -1.75
CA SER A 174 -10.17 1.29 -3.09
C SER A 174 -10.64 0.12 -3.92
N ASP A 175 -11.47 -0.77 -3.35
CA ASP A 175 -11.92 -1.99 -4.00
C ASP A 175 -13.41 -2.26 -3.77
N ASP A 176 -14.08 -2.87 -4.75
CA ASP A 176 -15.51 -3.26 -4.76
C ASP A 176 -16.52 -2.28 -4.11
N VAL A 177 -16.27 -0.97 -4.18
CA VAL A 177 -17.16 0.04 -3.57
C VAL A 177 -18.54 0.04 -4.25
N GLU A 178 -18.59 0.01 -5.59
CA GLU A 178 -19.84 0.04 -6.35
C GLU A 178 -20.69 -1.22 -6.14
N GLY A 179 -20.05 -2.40 -6.05
CA GLY A 179 -20.73 -3.66 -5.80
C GLY A 179 -21.35 -3.72 -4.41
N ILE A 180 -20.62 -3.24 -3.39
CA ILE A 180 -21.13 -3.15 -2.02
C ILE A 180 -22.26 -2.13 -1.91
N VAL A 181 -22.12 -0.94 -2.51
CA VAL A 181 -23.20 0.07 -2.53
C VAL A 181 -24.46 -0.51 -3.16
N SER A 182 -24.34 -1.09 -4.35
CA SER A 182 -25.48 -1.68 -5.08
C SER A 182 -26.14 -2.82 -4.29
N SER A 183 -25.34 -3.66 -3.64
CA SER A 183 -25.84 -4.78 -2.84
C SER A 183 -26.57 -4.29 -1.59
N PHE A 184 -26.06 -3.26 -0.93
CA PHE A 184 -26.65 -2.72 0.28
C PHE A 184 -27.93 -1.92 -0.01
N GLU A 185 -27.96 -1.10 -1.05
CA GLU A 185 -29.17 -0.38 -1.49
C GLU A 185 -30.31 -1.33 -1.88
N ALA A 186 -30.01 -2.56 -2.30
CA ALA A 186 -31.02 -3.55 -2.68
C ALA A 186 -31.73 -4.21 -1.48
N ILE A 187 -31.12 -4.17 -0.29
CA ILE A 187 -31.59 -4.95 0.88
C ILE A 187 -31.84 -4.10 2.14
N SER A 188 -31.31 -2.87 2.19
CA SER A 188 -31.38 -1.99 3.35
C SER A 188 -32.16 -0.71 3.06
N ASP A 189 -32.92 -0.24 4.05
CA ASP A 189 -33.61 1.05 4.01
C ASP A 189 -32.69 2.24 4.37
N ALA A 190 -31.44 1.97 4.78
CA ALA A 190 -30.48 2.99 5.18
C ALA A 190 -29.90 3.74 3.97
N GLN A 191 -29.60 5.03 4.14
CA GLN A 191 -29.04 5.83 3.07
C GLN A 191 -27.57 5.47 2.83
N VAL A 192 -27.22 5.11 1.59
CA VAL A 192 -25.85 4.75 1.22
C VAL A 192 -25.15 5.92 0.56
N PHE A 193 -23.91 6.17 0.98
CA PHE A 193 -23.06 7.23 0.47
C PHE A 193 -21.73 6.66 -0.01
N SER A 194 -21.23 7.22 -1.10
CA SER A 194 -19.85 7.05 -1.54
C SER A 194 -19.31 8.38 -2.07
N ALA A 195 -17.99 8.53 -2.13
CA ALA A 195 -17.31 9.75 -2.52
C ALA A 195 -16.27 9.50 -3.60
N ALA A 196 -15.98 10.51 -4.43
CA ALA A 196 -14.99 10.40 -5.51
C ALA A 196 -13.56 10.10 -5.01
N GLU A 197 -13.25 10.43 -3.75
CA GLU A 197 -11.94 10.20 -3.11
C GLU A 197 -12.03 9.05 -2.08
N ALA A 198 -13.01 8.16 -2.25
CA ALA A 198 -13.22 7.00 -1.40
C ALA A 198 -11.96 6.12 -1.31
N ASP A 199 -11.20 6.00 -2.39
CA ASP A 199 -9.99 5.19 -2.50
C ASP A 199 -8.86 5.61 -1.54
N LEU A 200 -8.88 6.86 -1.07
CA LEU A 200 -7.89 7.41 -0.14
C LEU A 200 -8.35 7.40 1.32
N ALA A 201 -9.54 6.85 1.60
CA ALA A 201 -10.18 6.94 2.90
C ALA A 201 -9.31 6.35 4.04
N LEU A 202 -8.70 5.19 3.83
CA LEU A 202 -7.84 4.56 4.84
C LEU A 202 -6.55 5.35 5.08
N ALA A 203 -5.96 5.94 4.02
CA ALA A 203 -4.82 6.83 4.15
C ALA A 203 -5.19 8.11 4.93
N ARG A 204 -6.40 8.66 4.70
CA ARG A 204 -6.93 9.80 5.46
C ARG A 204 -7.16 9.46 6.93
N GLY A 205 -7.76 8.32 7.23
CA GLY A 205 -7.93 7.82 8.60
C GLY A 205 -6.59 7.66 9.33
N THR A 206 -5.59 7.14 8.62
CA THR A 206 -4.22 6.99 9.12
C THR A 206 -3.56 8.33 9.45
N ALA A 207 -3.75 9.35 8.60
CA ALA A 207 -3.26 10.70 8.86
C ALA A 207 -3.88 11.28 10.16
N LEU A 208 -5.20 11.16 10.32
CA LEU A 208 -5.93 11.63 11.50
C LEU A 208 -5.44 10.95 12.79
N ALA A 209 -5.34 9.61 12.77
CA ALA A 209 -4.88 8.83 13.91
C ALA A 209 -3.44 9.17 14.30
N ALA A 210 -2.52 9.24 13.33
CA ALA A 210 -1.12 9.57 13.59
C ALA A 210 -0.94 10.99 14.13
N ALA A 211 -1.67 11.96 13.57
CA ALA A 211 -1.65 13.33 14.05
C ALA A 211 -2.14 13.42 15.50
N ARG A 212 -3.23 12.73 15.84
CA ARG A 212 -3.74 12.63 17.21
C ARG A 212 -2.70 12.06 18.16
N GLU A 213 -2.09 10.93 17.81
CA GLU A 213 -1.08 10.30 18.66
C GLU A 213 0.13 11.21 18.89
N VAL A 214 0.63 11.88 17.84
CA VAL A 214 1.75 12.83 17.96
C VAL A 214 1.37 14.07 18.79
N ASN A 215 0.13 14.54 18.70
CA ASN A 215 -0.35 15.69 19.49
C ASN A 215 -0.54 15.35 20.97
N GLU A 216 -0.88 14.10 21.28
CA GLU A 216 -1.01 13.60 22.65
C GLU A 216 0.36 13.19 23.25
N ALA A 217 1.39 12.97 22.42
CA ALA A 217 2.71 12.56 22.86
C ALA A 217 3.53 13.71 23.49
N GLU A 218 4.10 13.47 24.68
CA GLU A 218 5.01 14.40 25.35
C GLU A 218 6.42 14.43 24.73
N VAL A 219 6.79 13.38 23.98
CA VAL A 219 8.12 13.18 23.37
C VAL A 219 7.94 12.76 21.90
N PRO A 220 8.82 13.18 20.97
CA PRO A 220 8.75 12.75 19.58
C PRO A 220 8.76 11.23 19.42
N ILE A 221 7.84 10.71 18.61
CA ILE A 221 7.72 9.27 18.33
C ILE A 221 8.78 8.91 17.30
N ALA A 222 9.62 7.94 17.63
CA ALA A 222 10.62 7.39 16.72
C ALA A 222 10.27 5.92 16.42
N TRP A 223 10.11 5.61 15.13
CA TRP A 223 10.07 4.22 14.71
C TRP A 223 11.41 3.56 15.02
N VAL A 224 11.36 2.44 15.73
CA VAL A 224 12.50 1.54 15.93
C VAL A 224 12.09 0.22 15.31
N ALA A 225 12.75 -0.16 14.22
CA ALA A 225 12.49 -1.44 13.57
C ALA A 225 12.54 -2.57 14.62
N PRO A 226 11.50 -3.40 14.73
CA PRO A 226 11.55 -4.54 15.63
C PRO A 226 12.72 -5.43 15.20
N VAL A 227 13.62 -5.77 16.13
CA VAL A 227 14.59 -6.83 15.89
C VAL A 227 13.78 -8.11 15.72
N VAL A 228 13.54 -8.52 14.48
CA VAL A 228 12.73 -9.70 14.15
C VAL A 228 13.52 -10.94 14.57
N THR A 229 13.41 -11.33 15.84
CA THR A 229 13.70 -12.70 16.26
C THR A 229 12.44 -13.52 16.03
N SER A 230 12.10 -13.74 14.75
CA SER A 230 11.02 -14.66 14.40
C SER A 230 11.33 -16.04 15.00
N ARG A 231 10.39 -16.66 15.72
CA ARG A 231 10.55 -18.04 16.22
C ARG A 231 10.89 -19.00 15.07
N VAL A 232 10.37 -18.74 13.88
CA VAL A 232 10.68 -19.49 12.65
C VAL A 232 12.11 -19.22 12.18
N GLY A 233 12.60 -17.98 12.27
CA GLY A 233 14.00 -17.64 11.98
C GLY A 233 14.98 -18.29 12.96
N VAL A 234 14.64 -18.32 14.24
CA VAL A 234 15.41 -19.03 15.28
C VAL A 234 15.40 -20.54 15.03
N LEU A 235 14.24 -21.12 14.74
CA LEU A 235 14.11 -22.56 14.44
C LEU A 235 14.84 -22.95 13.15
N SER A 236 14.79 -22.10 12.12
CA SER A 236 15.52 -22.31 10.86
C SER A 236 17.02 -22.17 11.05
N GLY A 237 17.48 -21.21 11.84
CA GLY A 237 18.89 -21.08 12.22
C GLY A 237 19.41 -22.29 13.01
N VAL A 238 18.61 -22.78 13.98
CA VAL A 238 18.92 -24.01 14.72
C VAL A 238 18.94 -25.23 13.80
N LEU A 239 18.01 -25.33 12.85
CA LEU A 239 17.96 -26.40 11.86
C LEU A 239 19.20 -26.38 10.94
N CYS A 240 19.59 -25.21 10.43
CA CYS A 240 20.80 -25.06 9.63
C CYS A 240 22.06 -25.45 10.42
N ALA A 241 22.17 -25.03 11.68
CA ALA A 241 23.27 -25.43 12.55
C ALA A 241 23.30 -26.94 12.77
N ALA A 242 22.15 -27.56 13.03
CA ALA A 242 22.02 -29.01 13.21
C ALA A 242 22.42 -29.78 11.94
N VAL A 243 21.95 -29.34 10.76
CA VAL A 243 22.30 -29.94 9.46
C VAL A 243 23.81 -29.84 9.20
N LEU A 244 24.43 -28.68 9.46
CA LEU A 244 25.87 -28.50 9.30
C LEU A 244 26.67 -29.42 10.25
N THR A 245 26.26 -29.55 11.51
CA THR A 245 26.90 -30.50 12.44
C THR A 245 26.73 -31.95 12.01
N PHE A 246 25.59 -32.31 11.44
CA PHE A 246 25.36 -33.66 10.90
C PHE A 246 26.27 -33.96 9.70
N ILE A 247 26.42 -33.02 8.77
CA ILE A 247 27.32 -33.15 7.60
C ILE A 247 28.77 -33.31 8.06
N VAL A 248 29.21 -32.53 9.04
CA VAL A 248 30.56 -32.65 9.62
C VAL A 248 30.74 -34.01 10.30
N SER A 249 29.78 -34.48 11.08
CA SER A 249 29.83 -35.79 11.73
C SER A 249 29.83 -36.96 10.73
N LEU A 250 29.06 -36.85 9.65
CA LEU A 250 29.01 -37.86 8.59
C LEU A 250 30.36 -37.93 7.83
N SER A 251 31.00 -36.78 7.61
CA SER A 251 32.30 -36.69 6.94
C SER A 251 33.41 -37.37 7.75
N VAL A 252 33.37 -37.27 9.08
CA VAL A 252 34.32 -37.96 9.97
C VAL A 252 34.08 -39.48 9.98
N ALA A 253 32.82 -39.93 9.92
CA ALA A 253 32.48 -41.35 9.94
C ALA A 253 32.86 -42.09 8.64
N VAL A 254 32.77 -41.42 7.48
CA VAL A 254 33.15 -42.01 6.18
C VAL A 254 34.67 -42.02 5.95
N GLY A 255 35.42 -41.17 6.66
CA GLY A 255 36.88 -41.09 6.58
C GLY A 255 37.65 -42.25 7.25
N PHE A 256 37.01 -43.04 8.12
CA PHE A 256 37.64 -44.17 8.80
C PHE A 256 37.23 -45.52 8.17
N ARG A 257 37.70 -45.78 6.95
CA ARG A 257 37.83 -47.15 6.45
C ARG A 257 39.31 -47.55 6.51
N PRO A 258 39.76 -48.30 7.54
CA PRO A 258 41.07 -48.92 7.50
C PRO A 258 41.08 -49.98 6.39
N ALA A 259 41.85 -49.74 5.33
CA ALA A 259 42.09 -50.72 4.28
C ALA A 259 42.95 -51.86 4.85
N PRO A 260 42.60 -53.14 4.61
CA PRO A 260 43.45 -54.25 5.01
C PRO A 260 44.64 -54.39 4.05
N ASP A 261 45.72 -54.84 4.66
CA ASP A 261 47.06 -55.13 4.18
C ASP A 261 47.12 -55.91 2.85
N SER A 262 47.96 -55.48 1.92
CA SER A 262 48.47 -56.29 0.80
C SER A 262 49.80 -55.73 0.33
N ALA A 263 50.81 -56.60 0.41
CA ALA A 263 52.22 -56.37 0.15
C ALA A 263 52.60 -56.42 -1.36
N MET A 264 53.80 -55.88 -1.64
CA MET A 264 54.63 -55.95 -2.87
C MET A 264 54.05 -55.28 -4.13
N GLU A 265 54.77 -54.50 -4.94
CA GLU A 265 56.16 -54.67 -5.41
C GLU A 265 56.70 -53.33 -5.97
N GLU A 266 58.01 -53.12 -5.85
CA GLU A 266 58.80 -51.95 -6.31
C GLU A 266 59.04 -51.99 -7.84
N PRO A 267 59.45 -50.88 -8.50
CA PRO A 267 60.90 -50.68 -8.60
C PRO A 267 61.38 -49.22 -8.50
N GLN A 268 62.62 -49.17 -8.01
CA GLN A 268 63.52 -48.06 -7.78
C GLN A 268 63.77 -47.16 -9.00
N ASN A 269 64.09 -45.89 -8.71
CA ASN A 269 65.27 -45.27 -9.29
C ASN A 269 66.00 -44.42 -8.25
N VAL A 270 67.33 -44.50 -8.30
CA VAL A 270 68.28 -44.26 -7.22
C VAL A 270 69.04 -42.95 -7.45
N ASN A 271 69.48 -42.37 -6.32
CA ASN A 271 70.54 -41.36 -6.09
C ASN A 271 70.10 -39.90 -6.00
N ALA A 272 70.59 -39.05 -5.09
CA ALA A 272 71.24 -39.10 -3.77
C ALA A 272 71.92 -37.72 -3.61
N ALA A 273 71.53 -36.91 -2.62
CA ALA A 273 72.40 -35.98 -1.89
C ALA A 273 71.58 -35.19 -0.84
N ALA A 274 71.99 -35.30 0.42
CA ALA A 274 71.50 -34.56 1.60
C ALA A 274 72.24 -33.20 1.77
N PRO A 275 72.02 -32.37 2.82
CA PRO A 275 71.02 -32.41 3.90
C PRO A 275 70.25 -31.09 4.13
N ALA A 276 69.25 -31.17 5.01
CA ALA A 276 68.31 -30.14 5.44
C ALA A 276 68.93 -28.99 6.26
N ALA A 277 68.34 -27.80 6.13
CA ALA A 277 68.41 -26.70 7.10
C ALA A 277 66.97 -26.25 7.46
N PRO A 278 66.69 -25.87 8.72
CA PRO A 278 65.34 -25.60 9.20
C PRO A 278 64.91 -24.17 8.87
N SER A 279 63.71 -23.98 8.32
CA SER A 279 63.10 -22.66 8.24
C SER A 279 61.71 -22.64 8.88
N THR A 280 61.64 -21.73 9.85
CA THR A 280 60.53 -21.16 10.62
C THR A 280 59.14 -21.08 9.96
N PRO A 281 58.06 -21.07 10.77
CA PRO A 281 56.69 -20.96 10.27
C PRO A 281 56.39 -19.54 9.76
N ARG A 282 55.81 -19.43 8.55
CA ARG A 282 55.26 -18.18 7.99
C ARG A 282 53.76 -18.08 8.33
N PRO A 283 53.25 -16.89 8.70
CA PRO A 283 51.86 -16.68 9.10
C PRO A 283 50.83 -16.94 8.00
N ALA A 284 49.63 -17.27 8.46
CA ALA A 284 48.45 -17.67 7.69
C ALA A 284 48.16 -16.77 6.48
N ALA A 285 47.93 -17.41 5.33
CA ALA A 285 47.32 -16.79 4.17
C ALA A 285 45.86 -16.43 4.46
N SER A 286 45.48 -15.23 4.04
CA SER A 286 44.20 -14.57 4.20
C SER A 286 42.98 -15.39 3.74
N LEU A 287 41.87 -15.23 4.46
CA LEU A 287 40.50 -15.72 4.18
C LEU A 287 39.92 -15.36 2.79
N ARG A 288 40.67 -14.68 1.92
CA ARG A 288 40.26 -14.35 0.55
C ARG A 288 40.29 -15.51 -0.44
N GLN A 289 40.93 -16.65 -0.11
CA GLN A 289 41.00 -17.81 -1.01
C GLN A 289 39.91 -18.86 -0.79
N ALA A 290 39.05 -18.72 0.21
CA ALA A 290 37.92 -19.64 0.42
C ALA A 290 36.66 -19.30 -0.41
N ALA A 291 36.61 -18.12 -1.05
CA ALA A 291 35.43 -17.66 -1.80
C ALA A 291 35.40 -18.12 -3.28
N ALA A 292 36.45 -18.76 -3.79
CA ALA A 292 36.55 -19.09 -5.22
C ALA A 292 36.17 -20.54 -5.59
N ALA A 293 35.83 -21.40 -4.62
CA ALA A 293 35.69 -22.85 -4.86
C ALA A 293 34.25 -23.41 -4.77
N VAL A 294 33.22 -22.58 -4.54
CA VAL A 294 31.80 -23.02 -4.50
C VAL A 294 31.00 -22.50 -5.72
N ALA A 295 31.71 -22.14 -6.79
CA ALA A 295 31.09 -21.63 -8.03
C ALA A 295 30.98 -22.68 -9.15
N GLN A 296 31.25 -23.97 -8.89
CA GLN A 296 31.18 -24.99 -9.93
C GLN A 296 30.50 -26.26 -9.42
N THR A 297 29.56 -26.78 -10.22
CA THR A 297 28.85 -28.07 -10.16
C THR A 297 27.44 -28.12 -9.54
N ILE A 298 26.45 -27.53 -10.21
CA ILE A 298 25.20 -28.22 -10.61
C ILE A 298 24.75 -27.64 -11.97
N VAL A 299 25.07 -28.34 -13.06
CA VAL A 299 24.45 -28.09 -14.37
C VAL A 299 23.14 -28.86 -14.38
N VAL A 300 22.03 -28.20 -14.06
CA VAL A 300 20.70 -28.70 -14.49
C VAL A 300 20.57 -28.32 -15.95
N ALA A 301 20.45 -29.33 -16.81
CA ALA A 301 20.13 -29.14 -18.22
C ALA A 301 18.77 -28.43 -18.32
N LYS A 302 18.80 -27.18 -18.78
CA LYS A 302 17.63 -26.43 -19.24
C LYS A 302 16.89 -27.28 -20.28
N PRO A 303 15.58 -27.57 -20.14
CA PRO A 303 14.80 -28.12 -21.23
C PRO A 303 14.91 -27.20 -22.45
N ALA A 304 15.17 -27.77 -23.62
CA ALA A 304 15.25 -27.01 -24.87
C ALA A 304 13.98 -26.16 -25.01
N ALA A 305 14.16 -24.85 -25.22
CA ALA A 305 13.06 -23.97 -25.56
C ALA A 305 12.38 -24.50 -26.84
N PRO A 306 11.04 -24.49 -26.93
CA PRO A 306 10.36 -24.67 -28.20
C PRO A 306 10.94 -23.66 -29.19
N GLN A 307 11.39 -24.17 -30.33
CA GLN A 307 11.79 -23.37 -31.47
C GLN A 307 10.62 -22.43 -31.81
N PRO A 308 10.84 -21.13 -32.09
CA PRO A 308 9.75 -20.25 -32.49
C PRO A 308 9.12 -20.84 -33.75
N GLU A 309 7.89 -21.31 -33.63
CA GLU A 309 7.05 -21.58 -34.78
C GLU A 309 6.92 -20.23 -35.50
N ALA A 310 7.28 -20.21 -36.79
CA ALA A 310 7.19 -19.01 -37.60
C ALA A 310 5.75 -18.50 -37.49
N ALA A 311 5.59 -17.30 -36.94
CA ALA A 311 4.29 -16.65 -36.86
C ALA A 311 3.65 -16.71 -38.25
N PRO A 312 2.37 -17.13 -38.37
CA PRO A 312 1.69 -17.06 -39.64
C PRO A 312 1.79 -15.62 -40.14
N VAL A 313 2.31 -15.45 -41.36
CA VAL A 313 2.33 -14.15 -42.02
C VAL A 313 0.89 -13.65 -42.02
N TYR A 314 0.63 -12.60 -41.25
CA TYR A 314 -0.67 -11.95 -41.24
C TYR A 314 -0.93 -11.37 -42.63
N GLN A 315 -1.72 -12.06 -43.44
CA GLN A 315 -2.40 -11.46 -44.57
C GLN A 315 -3.67 -10.81 -44.04
N PRO A 316 -3.75 -9.47 -44.01
CA PRO A 316 -5.01 -8.81 -43.69
C PRO A 316 -6.09 -9.29 -44.68
N PRO A 317 -7.33 -9.53 -44.22
CA PRO A 317 -8.43 -9.83 -45.12
C PRO A 317 -8.52 -8.76 -46.20
N ALA A 318 -8.73 -9.18 -47.45
CA ALA A 318 -9.00 -8.23 -48.53
C ALA A 318 -10.15 -7.34 -48.10
N ALA A 319 -9.90 -6.02 -48.08
CA ALA A 319 -10.93 -5.05 -47.75
C ALA A 319 -12.16 -5.31 -48.64
N PRO A 320 -13.38 -5.37 -48.06
CA PRO A 320 -14.59 -5.43 -48.89
C PRO A 320 -14.57 -4.24 -49.85
N PRO A 321 -15.05 -4.40 -51.10
CA PRO A 321 -15.11 -3.29 -52.04
C PRO A 321 -15.84 -2.12 -51.37
N PRO A 322 -15.37 -0.87 -51.57
CA PRO A 322 -15.97 0.28 -50.93
C PRO A 322 -17.46 0.30 -51.25
N VAL A 323 -18.28 0.15 -50.22
CA VAL A 323 -19.71 0.41 -50.35
C VAL A 323 -19.82 1.90 -50.61
N TYR A 324 -20.27 2.26 -51.81
CA TYR A 324 -20.54 3.66 -52.16
C TYR A 324 -21.66 4.17 -51.25
N GLN A 325 -21.29 4.85 -50.16
CA GLN A 325 -22.22 5.70 -49.42
C GLN A 325 -22.41 6.96 -50.23
N ALA A 326 -23.63 7.16 -50.73
CA ALA A 326 -24.02 8.45 -51.30
C ALA A 326 -23.77 9.55 -50.25
N PRO A 327 -23.20 10.70 -50.65
CA PRO A 327 -22.93 11.78 -49.70
C PRO A 327 -24.23 12.20 -49.02
N ALA A 328 -24.19 12.28 -47.68
CA ALA A 328 -25.31 12.80 -46.92
C ALA A 328 -25.64 14.22 -47.42
N PRO A 329 -26.93 14.59 -47.54
CA PRO A 329 -27.31 15.91 -47.99
C PRO A 329 -26.69 16.95 -47.04
N VAL A 330 -25.98 17.91 -47.62
CA VAL A 330 -25.45 19.06 -46.89
C VAL A 330 -26.63 19.78 -46.24
N TYR A 331 -26.68 19.76 -44.91
CA TYR A 331 -27.64 20.54 -44.16
C TYR A 331 -27.29 22.02 -44.32
N VAL A 332 -28.17 22.76 -45.02
CA VAL A 332 -28.12 24.21 -45.06
C VAL A 332 -29.02 24.70 -43.91
N PRO A 333 -28.47 25.31 -42.84
CA PRO A 333 -29.31 25.86 -41.79
C PRO A 333 -30.22 26.95 -42.38
N PRO A 334 -31.50 27.01 -41.99
CA PRO A 334 -32.36 28.10 -42.43
C PRO A 334 -31.82 29.42 -41.89
N VAL A 335 -31.80 30.44 -42.76
CA VAL A 335 -31.50 31.82 -42.37
C VAL A 335 -32.45 32.24 -41.24
N GLN A 336 -31.88 32.55 -40.08
CA GLN A 336 -32.65 33.08 -38.97
C GLN A 336 -33.23 34.43 -39.37
N ALA A 337 -34.56 34.54 -39.40
CA ALA A 337 -35.22 35.83 -39.49
C ALA A 337 -34.86 36.64 -38.23
N TYR A 338 -34.31 37.83 -38.43
CA TYR A 338 -33.99 38.75 -37.35
C TYR A 338 -35.27 39.12 -36.59
N VAL A 339 -35.36 38.66 -35.34
CA VAL A 339 -36.41 39.07 -34.39
C VAL A 339 -35.81 40.19 -33.53
N PRO A 340 -36.37 41.41 -33.53
CA PRO A 340 -35.89 42.48 -32.67
C PRO A 340 -36.08 42.09 -31.19
N PRO A 341 -35.13 42.45 -30.30
CA PRO A 341 -35.21 42.08 -28.90
C PRO A 341 -36.43 42.72 -28.21
N PRO A 342 -37.10 42.01 -27.29
CA PRO A 342 -38.18 42.58 -26.51
C PRO A 342 -37.67 43.71 -25.62
N ALA A 343 -38.51 44.73 -25.43
CA ALA A 343 -38.23 45.86 -24.55
C ALA A 343 -37.93 45.35 -23.12
N TYR A 344 -36.79 45.79 -22.57
CA TYR A 344 -36.32 45.45 -21.24
C TYR A 344 -37.32 45.94 -20.18
N VAL A 345 -37.98 45.01 -19.49
CA VAL A 345 -38.69 45.28 -18.24
C VAL A 345 -37.72 44.92 -17.11
N PRO A 346 -37.34 45.88 -16.23
CA PRO A 346 -36.43 45.58 -15.13
C PRO A 346 -37.01 44.49 -14.22
N ALA A 347 -36.22 43.45 -13.96
CA ALA A 347 -36.60 42.42 -13.00
C ALA A 347 -36.75 43.05 -11.59
N PRO A 348 -37.70 42.58 -10.76
CA PRO A 348 -37.77 42.99 -9.37
C PRO A 348 -36.45 42.65 -8.65
N PRO A 349 -36.01 43.48 -7.68
CA PRO A 349 -34.72 43.32 -7.04
C PRO A 349 -34.60 41.92 -6.42
N PRO A 350 -33.43 41.26 -6.56
CA PRO A 350 -33.21 39.94 -5.98
C PRO A 350 -33.41 40.01 -4.47
N GLN A 351 -34.15 39.05 -3.92
CA GLN A 351 -34.26 38.93 -2.47
C GLN A 351 -32.85 38.66 -1.88
N PRO A 352 -32.48 39.34 -0.78
CA PRO A 352 -31.16 39.21 -0.19
C PRO A 352 -30.90 37.75 0.20
N ARG A 353 -29.73 37.24 -0.16
CA ARG A 353 -29.33 35.86 0.18
C ARG A 353 -29.21 35.75 1.71
N LEU A 354 -29.43 34.56 2.28
CA LEU A 354 -29.35 34.31 3.73
C LEU A 354 -28.04 34.85 4.34
N ARG A 355 -26.93 34.76 3.58
CA ARG A 355 -25.61 35.31 3.94
C ARG A 355 -25.61 36.83 4.18
N ASP A 356 -26.43 37.58 3.43
CA ASP A 356 -26.48 39.04 3.50
C ASP A 356 -27.31 39.47 4.74
N ARG A 357 -28.29 38.67 5.17
CA ARG A 357 -29.03 38.88 6.44
C ARG A 357 -28.18 38.58 7.68
N ILE A 358 -27.20 37.69 7.57
CA ILE A 358 -26.27 37.33 8.66
C ILE A 358 -25.23 38.44 8.87
N LEU A 359 -24.73 39.05 7.78
CA LEU A 359 -23.78 40.15 7.84
C LEU A 359 -24.39 41.43 8.44
N ASP A 360 -25.68 41.70 8.22
CA ASP A 360 -26.39 42.85 8.82
C ASP A 360 -26.65 42.71 10.33
N HIS A 361 -26.53 41.50 10.90
CA HIS A 361 -26.78 41.23 12.32
C HIS A 361 -25.52 41.01 13.17
N ILE A 362 -24.31 41.10 12.58
CA ILE A 362 -23.04 40.94 13.32
C ILE A 362 -22.11 42.16 13.14
N PRO A 363 -22.18 43.13 14.08
CA PRO A 363 -21.34 44.28 14.30
C PRO A 363 -19.86 44.39 14.00
N ILE A 364 -19.10 43.34 13.64
CA ILE A 364 -17.68 43.30 14.10
C ILE A 364 -16.63 42.87 13.07
N ILE A 365 -16.94 42.44 11.84
CA ILE A 365 -15.87 42.04 10.91
C ILE A 365 -15.96 42.79 9.58
N GLY A 366 -15.60 44.07 9.67
CA GLY A 366 -15.35 44.93 8.52
C GLY A 366 -14.18 45.84 8.83
N ARG A 367 -12.96 45.31 8.74
CA ARG A 367 -11.66 46.00 8.50
C ARG A 367 -10.53 45.05 8.86
N PHE A 368 -9.87 44.47 7.87
CA PHE A 368 -8.44 44.63 7.61
C PHE A 368 -8.21 44.29 6.13
N HIS A 369 -7.43 45.15 5.48
CA HIS A 369 -7.12 45.13 4.05
C HIS A 369 -6.19 43.99 3.67
#